data_AF-A0A6L8L204-F1
#
_entry.id   AF-A0A6L8L204-F1
#
_cell.length_a   1.000
_cell.length_b   1.000
_cell.length_c   1.000
_cell.angle_alpha   90.00
_cell.angle_beta   90.00
_cell.angle_gamma   90.00
#
_symmetry.space_group_name_H-M   'P 1'
#
loop_
_entity.id
_entity.type
_entity.pdbx_description
1 polymer ?
#
loop_
_entity_poly.entity_id
_entity_poly.type
_entity_poly.pdbx_seq_one_letter_code
_entity_poly.pdbx_strand_id
1 'polypeptide(L)'
;MTFTVPTPCNIDTVNEALIAAGYNNVDIFYDPCNSDNVSVSRRYEGIGKPYYQKQTTGYETAKQWAEDFEAGYFRLQLEEDEAD
;
A
#
# COMPACT_ATOMS: atom_id res chain seq x y z
N MET A 1 -2.35 -14.27 4.76
CA MET A 1 -2.98 -12.94 4.62
C MET A 1 -3.62 -12.90 3.25
N THR A 2 -4.92 -12.61 3.16
CA THR A 2 -5.65 -12.56 1.88
C THR A 2 -6.26 -11.18 1.76
N PHE A 3 -5.85 -10.42 0.74
CA PHE A 3 -6.45 -9.14 0.39
C PHE A 3 -7.53 -9.39 -0.68
N THR A 4 -8.63 -8.65 -0.59
CA THR A 4 -9.72 -8.67 -1.58
C THR A 4 -10.06 -7.24 -1.95
N VAL A 5 -10.27 -6.97 -3.24
CA VAL A 5 -10.62 -5.63 -3.70
C VAL A 5 -11.95 -5.18 -3.11
N PRO A 6 -12.01 -4.05 -2.37
CA PRO A 6 -13.23 -3.62 -1.71
C PRO A 6 -14.21 -2.96 -2.67
N THR A 7 -15.50 -2.97 -2.31
CA THR A 7 -16.57 -2.20 -2.98
C THR A 7 -17.30 -1.31 -1.96
N PRO A 8 -17.39 0.02 -2.16
CA PRO A 8 -16.80 0.79 -3.25
C PRO A 8 -15.26 0.77 -3.20
N CYS A 9 -14.59 0.95 -4.35
CA CYS A 9 -13.13 0.91 -4.42
C CYS A 9 -12.56 2.33 -4.47
N ASN A 10 -12.16 2.86 -3.32
CA ASN A 10 -11.51 4.16 -3.15
C ASN A 10 -10.34 4.01 -2.15
N ILE A 11 -9.57 5.08 -1.91
CA ILE A 11 -8.40 5.01 -1.01
C ILE A 11 -8.79 4.53 0.39
N ASP A 12 -9.85 5.08 0.97
CA ASP A 12 -10.24 4.78 2.35
C ASP A 12 -10.61 3.29 2.49
N THR A 13 -11.44 2.78 1.58
CA THR A 13 -11.86 1.37 1.63
C THR A 13 -10.71 0.41 1.31
N VAL A 14 -9.77 0.79 0.45
CA VAL A 14 -8.56 -0.01 0.18
C VAL A 14 -7.65 -0.06 1.40
N ASN A 15 -7.45 1.06 2.10
CA ASN A 15 -6.69 1.08 3.36
C ASN A 15 -7.36 0.24 4.45
N GLU A 16 -8.69 0.31 4.57
CA GLU A 16 -9.45 -0.56 5.47
C GLU A 16 -9.28 -2.05 5.13
N ALA A 17 -9.33 -2.40 3.84
CA ALA A 17 -9.11 -3.77 3.36
C ALA A 17 -7.67 -4.26 3.61
N LEU A 18 -6.67 -3.37 3.48
CA LEU A 18 -5.27 -3.66 3.81
C LEU A 18 -5.10 -3.99 5.29
N ILE A 19 -5.67 -3.17 6.18
CA ILE A 19 -5.67 -3.40 7.63
C ILE A 19 -6.36 -4.72 7.97
N ALA A 20 -7.54 -4.98 7.40
CA ALA A 20 -8.28 -6.23 7.60
C ALA A 20 -7.50 -7.47 7.12
N ALA A 21 -6.68 -7.32 6.07
CA ALA A 21 -5.80 -8.36 5.55
C ALA A 21 -4.47 -8.51 6.33
N GLY A 22 -4.17 -7.61 7.27
CA GLY A 22 -2.98 -7.63 8.13
C GLY A 22 -1.86 -6.68 7.73
N TYR A 23 -2.04 -5.85 6.70
CA TYR A 23 -1.06 -4.88 6.22
C TYR A 23 -1.17 -3.54 6.96
N ASN A 24 -1.08 -3.56 8.29
CA ASN A 24 -1.29 -2.38 9.17
C ASN A 24 -0.20 -1.31 9.06
N ASN A 25 0.86 -1.59 8.32
CA ASN A 25 1.99 -0.71 8.10
C ASN A 25 2.05 -0.17 6.67
N VAL A 26 0.98 -0.34 5.90
CA VAL A 26 0.92 0.09 4.50
C VAL A 26 -0.32 0.94 4.31
N ASP A 27 -0.14 2.12 3.74
CA ASP A 27 -1.20 3.04 3.39
C ASP A 27 -1.05 3.47 1.93
N ILE A 28 -2.14 3.54 1.19
CA ILE A 28 -2.17 4.17 -0.13
C ILE A 28 -2.79 5.57 -0.05
N PHE A 29 -2.37 6.46 -0.93
CA PHE A 29 -2.84 7.85 -0.99
C PHE A 29 -2.63 8.46 -2.39
N TYR A 30 -3.35 9.53 -2.73
CA TYR A 30 -3.07 10.29 -3.95
C TYR A 30 -1.81 11.14 -3.76
N ASP A 31 -0.90 11.17 -4.74
CA ASP A 31 0.32 11.98 -4.64
C ASP A 31 -0.03 13.48 -4.75
N PRO A 32 0.24 14.31 -3.73
CA PRO A 32 -0.06 15.74 -3.80
C PRO A 32 0.79 16.49 -4.85
N CYS A 33 1.93 15.92 -5.27
CA CYS A 33 2.80 16.50 -6.28
C CYS A 33 2.52 15.95 -7.69
N ASN A 34 1.79 14.84 -7.79
CA ASN A 34 1.36 14.23 -9.05
C ASN A 34 -0.03 13.61 -8.85
N SER A 35 -1.05 14.47 -8.86
CA SER A 35 -2.44 14.12 -8.52
C SER A 35 -3.04 13.00 -9.36
N ASP A 36 -2.41 12.69 -10.49
CA ASP A 36 -2.85 11.67 -11.42
C ASP A 36 -2.44 10.27 -10.97
N ASN A 37 -1.63 10.13 -9.90
CA ASN A 37 -1.11 8.85 -9.45
C ASN A 37 -1.47 8.52 -7.99
N VAL A 38 -1.69 7.24 -7.74
CA VAL A 38 -1.68 6.64 -6.41
C VAL A 38 -0.24 6.38 -5.97
N SER A 39 0.04 6.63 -4.70
CA SER A 39 1.30 6.31 -4.04
C SER A 39 1.07 5.35 -2.89
N VAL A 40 2.12 4.64 -2.51
CA VAL A 40 2.15 3.76 -1.33
C VAL A 40 3.10 4.37 -0.31
N SER A 41 2.70 4.35 0.96
CA SER A 41 3.54 4.65 2.11
C SER A 41 3.65 3.40 2.95
N ARG A 42 4.86 3.10 3.40
CA ARG A 42 5.09 2.01 4.34
C ARG A 42 5.74 2.52 5.61
N ARG A 43 5.14 2.17 6.74
CA ARG A 43 5.69 2.43 8.07
C ARG A 43 6.64 1.30 8.46
N TYR A 44 7.81 1.67 8.95
CA TYR A 44 8.77 0.74 9.52
C TYR A 44 8.97 1.05 11.00
N GLU A 45 8.95 0.00 11.82
CA GLU A 45 9.24 0.06 13.25
C GLU A 45 10.71 -0.34 13.44
N GLY A 46 11.63 0.62 13.33
CA GLY A 46 13.04 0.38 13.60
C GLY A 46 13.39 0.54 15.09
N ILE A 47 14.67 0.30 15.45
CA ILE A 47 15.20 0.65 16.77
C ILE A 47 15.21 2.18 16.91
N GLY A 48 14.10 2.76 17.37
CA GLY A 48 13.92 4.21 17.48
C GLY A 48 12.51 4.68 17.13
N LYS A 49 12.42 5.85 16.47
CA LYS A 49 11.15 6.42 16.03
C LYS A 49 10.68 5.75 14.73
N PRO A 50 9.36 5.53 14.55
CA PRO A 50 8.83 5.03 13.29
C PRO A 50 9.19 5.99 12.16
N TYR A 51 9.57 5.43 11.02
CA TYR A 51 9.79 6.19 9.78
C TYR A 51 8.89 5.64 8.67
N TYR A 52 8.65 6.48 7.67
CA TYR A 52 7.77 6.19 6.55
C TYR A 52 8.58 6.23 5.25
N GLN A 53 8.45 5.20 4.42
CA GLN A 53 8.99 5.17 3.08
C GLN A 53 7.85 5.35 2.08
N LYS A 54 7.93 6.40 1.28
CA LYS A 54 7.00 6.64 0.17
C LYS A 54 7.55 6.01 -1.11
N GLN A 55 6.68 5.35 -1.84
CA GLN A 55 6.90 4.91 -3.21
C GLN A 55 5.79 5.47 -4.10
N THR A 56 6.15 6.34 -5.03
CA THR A 56 5.22 6.77 -6.09
C THR A 56 5.02 5.61 -7.05
N THR A 57 3.76 5.34 -7.41
CA THR A 57 3.42 4.29 -8.38
C THR A 57 3.01 4.92 -9.72
N GLY A 58 2.78 4.07 -10.73
CA GLY A 58 2.19 4.47 -12.02
C GLY A 58 0.67 4.25 -12.12
N TYR A 59 0.01 3.92 -11.01
CA TYR A 59 -1.43 3.63 -11.01
C TYR A 59 -2.25 4.91 -10.94
N GLU A 60 -3.25 5.05 -11.82
CA GLU A 60 -4.07 6.27 -11.87
C GLU A 60 -5.17 6.30 -10.81
N THR A 61 -5.60 5.11 -10.35
CA THR A 61 -6.72 4.98 -9.41
C THR A 61 -6.44 3.93 -8.34
N ALA A 62 -7.10 4.09 -7.19
CA ALA A 62 -7.04 3.11 -6.11
C ALA A 62 -7.54 1.74 -6.56
N LYS A 63 -8.52 1.71 -7.48
CA LYS A 63 -9.06 0.47 -8.05
C LYS A 63 -8.02 -0.30 -8.85
N GLN A 64 -7.33 0.38 -9.77
CA GLN A 64 -6.30 -0.24 -10.58
C GLN A 64 -5.17 -0.81 -9.70
N TRP A 65 -4.75 -0.04 -8.69
CA TRP A 65 -3.77 -0.50 -7.72
C TRP A 65 -4.25 -1.75 -6.96
N ALA A 66 -5.49 -1.74 -6.46
CA ALA A 66 -6.05 -2.83 -5.66
C ALA A 66 -6.23 -4.13 -6.45
N GLU A 67 -6.70 -4.03 -7.71
CA GLU A 67 -6.87 -5.18 -8.60
C GLU A 67 -5.51 -5.85 -8.92
N ASP A 68 -4.47 -5.06 -9.16
CA ASP A 68 -3.13 -5.58 -9.40
C ASP A 68 -2.49 -6.19 -8.13
N PHE A 69 -2.79 -5.61 -6.95
CA PHE A 69 -2.34 -6.15 -5.66
C PHE A 69 -3.04 -7.50 -5.35
N GLU A 70 -4.35 -7.60 -5.56
CA GLU A 70 -5.10 -8.86 -5.42
C GLU A 70 -4.60 -9.92 -6.41
N ALA A 71 -4.32 -9.54 -7.65
CA ALA A 71 -3.76 -10.44 -8.68
C ALA A 71 -2.30 -10.84 -8.40
N GLY A 72 -1.62 -10.18 -7.46
CA GLY A 72 -0.23 -10.45 -7.10
C GLY A 72 0.81 -9.94 -8.11
N TYR A 73 0.42 -9.06 -9.03
CA TYR A 73 1.34 -8.40 -9.98
C TYR A 73 2.26 -7.40 -9.28
N PHE A 74 1.74 -6.79 -8.23
CA PHE A 74 2.49 -5.93 -7.33
C PHE A 74 2.64 -6.66 -6.00
N ARG A 75 3.84 -7.15 -5.70
CA ARG A 75 4.19 -7.54 -4.33
C ARG A 75 4.77 -6.33 -3.64
N LEU A 76 4.12 -5.87 -2.57
CA LEU A 76 4.82 -5.12 -1.55
C LEU A 76 6.01 -6.00 -1.13
N GLN A 77 7.24 -5.56 -1.38
CA GLN A 77 8.43 -6.27 -0.90
C GLN A 77 8.38 -6.28 0.62
N LEU A 78 7.72 -7.30 1.18
CA LEU A 78 7.84 -7.71 2.57
C LEU A 78 9.16 -8.45 2.79
N GLU A 79 10.07 -8.47 1.81
CA GLU A 79 11.41 -9.06 1.90
C GLU A 79 12.14 -8.42 3.08
N GLU A 80 12.04 -9.12 4.22
CA GLU A 80 13.12 -9.46 5.13
C GLU A 80 14.29 -8.48 5.09
N ASP A 81 14.18 -7.38 5.85
CA ASP A 81 15.34 -6.85 6.60
C ASP A 81 15.67 -7.81 7.78
N GLU A 82 15.68 -9.12 7.52
CA GLU A 82 16.28 -10.16 8.37
C GLU A 82 17.36 -10.89 7.54
N ALA A 83 18.46 -10.20 7.23
CA ALA A 83 19.81 -10.80 7.08
C ALA A 83 20.84 -9.75 6.62
N ASP A 84 21.46 -9.04 7.58
CA ASP A 84 22.92 -9.10 7.81
C ASP A 84 23.26 -8.59 9.22
#